data_AF-A0A3D1V5Q2-F1
#
_entry.id   AF-A0A3D1V5Q2-F1
#
_cell.length_a   1.000
_cell.length_b   1.000
_cell.length_c   1.000
_cell.angle_alpha   90.00
_cell.angle_beta   90.00
_cell.angle_gamma   90.00
#
_symmetry.space_group_name_H-M   'P 1'
#
loop_
_entity.id
_entity.type
_entity.pdbx_description
1 polymer ?
#
loop_
_entity_poly.entity_id
_entity_poly.type
_entity_poly.pdbx_seq_one_letter_code
_entity_poly.pdbx_strand_id
1 'polypeptide(L)'
;TATRIVEIDERTHTATEYAGNYAAYERERERQQAAWLAEFEAQQEEIRELRRTIRLTGRKVAHNRAPRDPAKMAYDFKGGRVDTAVARNIHAAEERLRRIEADPVSRPPSALRILPSFDVAEARSAEIISVANLTQSWDGDVVLDDVSFVIGSGERIVLVGPNGAGKSTLLNIIAGRLQPTTGDVHVARGIHLGYLDQSADIPGQSGTVLDAYRQGLGLHGQDAIDELIRYGLFTIEDLARPVSVLSAGQRRKLQIARLLAEQPAVLLLDEPTNHLSFDVLTKLEHALAEYPGPILAASHDRWFIERFAGRLWELRDGRIVVHHDSPADALEHLSKAMPASSMDVS
;
A
#
# COMPACT_ATOMS: atom_id res chain seq x y z
N THR A 1 -13.24 -12.20 -21.43
CA THR A 1 -11.88 -11.61 -21.38
C THR A 1 -11.95 -10.19 -21.86
N ALA A 2 -11.51 -9.21 -21.05
CA ALA A 2 -11.41 -7.82 -21.51
C ALA A 2 -10.30 -7.66 -22.57
N THR A 3 -10.54 -6.83 -23.58
CA THR A 3 -9.63 -6.57 -24.72
C THR A 3 -9.08 -5.15 -24.74
N ARG A 4 -9.65 -4.26 -23.91
CA ARG A 4 -9.29 -2.84 -23.72
C ARG A 4 -9.51 -2.52 -22.24
N ILE A 5 -8.61 -1.73 -21.65
CA ILE A 5 -8.72 -1.22 -20.28
C ILE A 5 -8.66 0.30 -20.37
N VAL A 6 -9.59 0.99 -19.73
CA VAL A 6 -9.58 2.46 -19.60
C VAL A 6 -9.32 2.80 -18.13
N GLU A 7 -8.15 3.36 -17.86
CA GLU A 7 -7.77 3.91 -16.56
C GLU A 7 -8.16 5.38 -16.52
N ILE A 8 -8.79 5.84 -15.45
CA ILE A 8 -8.97 7.27 -15.17
C ILE A 8 -7.99 7.61 -14.05
N ASP A 9 -6.97 8.40 -14.37
CA ASP A 9 -6.03 8.90 -13.38
C ASP A 9 -6.76 9.90 -12.47
N GLU A 10 -6.80 9.61 -11.17
CA GLU A 10 -7.53 10.40 -10.18
C GLU A 10 -6.84 11.74 -9.84
N ARG A 11 -5.56 11.92 -10.20
CA ARG A 11 -4.76 13.13 -9.93
C ARG A 11 -4.80 14.11 -11.10
N THR A 12 -4.77 13.60 -12.33
CA THR A 12 -4.81 14.43 -13.56
C THR A 12 -6.22 14.53 -14.15
N HIS A 13 -7.16 13.67 -13.73
CA HIS A 13 -8.48 13.47 -14.31
C HIS A 13 -8.45 13.10 -15.81
N THR A 14 -7.34 12.52 -16.30
CA THR A 14 -7.20 12.05 -17.68
C THR A 14 -7.58 10.57 -17.80
N ALA A 15 -8.37 10.22 -18.80
CA ALA A 15 -8.59 8.84 -19.19
C ALA A 15 -7.49 8.36 -20.14
N THR A 16 -6.79 7.29 -19.77
CA THR A 16 -5.77 6.62 -20.59
C THR A 16 -6.30 5.25 -20.99
N GLU A 17 -6.21 4.93 -22.28
CA GLU A 17 -6.65 3.64 -22.81
C GLU A 17 -5.47 2.73 -23.13
N TYR A 18 -5.56 1.48 -22.67
CA TYR A 18 -4.57 0.43 -22.86
C TYR A 18 -5.19 -0.70 -23.68
N ALA A 19 -4.50 -1.09 -24.75
CA ALA A 19 -4.90 -2.21 -25.60
C ALA A 19 -4.38 -3.54 -25.03
N GLY A 20 -5.24 -4.57 -25.01
CA GLY A 20 -4.87 -5.92 -24.58
C GLY A 20 -5.62 -6.37 -23.33
N ASN A 21 -5.06 -7.40 -22.69
CA ASN A 21 -5.59 -7.99 -21.45
C ASN A 21 -4.92 -7.38 -20.21
N TYR A 22 -5.40 -7.79 -19.03
CA TYR A 22 -4.86 -7.36 -17.72
C TYR A 22 -3.32 -7.43 -17.64
N ALA A 23 -2.74 -8.57 -18.02
CA ALA A 23 -1.28 -8.77 -18.02
C ALA A 23 -0.51 -7.93 -19.05
N ALA A 24 -1.17 -7.33 -20.05
CA ALA A 24 -0.56 -6.32 -20.92
C ALA A 24 -0.54 -4.94 -20.24
N TYR A 25 -1.61 -4.59 -19.52
CA TYR A 25 -1.71 -3.35 -18.74
C TYR A 25 -0.67 -3.30 -17.61
N GLU A 26 -0.55 -4.36 -16.80
CA GLU A 26 0.43 -4.42 -15.70
C GLU A 26 1.86 -4.12 -16.19
N ARG A 27 2.30 -4.83 -17.23
CA ARG A 27 3.63 -4.65 -17.83
C ARG A 27 3.84 -3.30 -18.50
N GLU A 28 2.79 -2.55 -18.84
CA GLU A 28 2.90 -1.17 -19.31
C GLU A 28 3.05 -0.21 -18.12
N ARG A 29 2.26 -0.39 -17.06
CA ARG A 29 2.37 0.38 -15.81
C ARG A 29 3.73 0.21 -15.14
N GLU A 30 4.25 -1.02 -15.06
CA GLU A 30 5.60 -1.29 -14.55
C GLU A 30 6.67 -0.52 -15.36
N ARG A 31 6.54 -0.48 -16.68
CA ARG A 31 7.47 0.27 -17.56
C ARG A 31 7.34 1.78 -17.37
N GLN A 32 6.13 2.32 -17.24
CA GLN A 32 5.90 3.74 -16.94
C GLN A 32 6.47 4.13 -15.57
N GLN A 33 6.23 3.32 -14.55
CA GLN A 33 6.74 3.55 -13.18
C GLN A 33 8.27 3.44 -13.12
N ALA A 34 8.86 2.46 -13.81
CA ALA A 34 10.32 2.34 -13.92
C ALA A 34 10.95 3.52 -14.67
N ALA A 35 10.30 4.02 -15.74
CA ALA A 35 10.77 5.20 -16.47
C ALA A 35 10.72 6.47 -15.60
N TRP A 36 9.61 6.71 -14.88
CA TRP A 36 9.49 7.84 -13.95
C TRP A 36 10.51 7.74 -12.81
N LEU A 37 10.74 6.55 -12.25
CA LEU A 37 11.78 6.36 -11.24
C LEU A 37 13.18 6.68 -11.79
N ALA A 38 13.51 6.19 -12.99
CA ALA A 38 14.80 6.47 -13.63
C ALA A 38 15.00 7.97 -13.95
N GLU A 39 13.95 8.66 -14.39
CA GLU A 39 13.96 10.12 -14.62
C GLU A 39 14.17 10.90 -13.31
N PHE A 40 13.45 10.51 -12.26
CA PHE A 40 13.61 11.08 -10.92
C PHE A 40 15.04 10.87 -10.40
N GLU A 41 15.58 9.64 -10.46
CA GLU A 41 16.94 9.32 -10.02
C GLU A 41 18.01 10.10 -10.80
N ALA A 42 17.84 10.23 -12.12
CA ALA A 42 18.72 11.02 -12.97
C ALA A 42 18.70 12.51 -12.58
N GLN A 43 17.52 13.09 -12.34
CA GLN A 43 17.42 14.48 -11.86
C GLN A 43 18.05 14.65 -10.46
N GLN A 44 17.87 13.68 -9.55
CA GLN A 44 18.51 13.72 -8.24
C GLN A 44 20.03 13.58 -8.30
N GLU A 45 20.60 12.86 -9.26
CA GLU A 45 22.05 12.86 -9.51
C GLU A 45 22.50 14.21 -10.09
N GLU A 46 21.80 14.76 -11.08
CA GLU A 46 22.12 16.09 -11.64
C GLU A 46 22.14 17.17 -10.54
N ILE A 47 21.14 17.20 -9.65
CA ILE A 47 21.10 18.11 -8.49
C ILE A 47 22.33 17.91 -7.58
N ARG A 48 22.74 16.65 -7.33
CA ARG A 48 23.92 16.33 -6.52
C ARG A 48 25.21 16.81 -7.18
N GLU A 49 25.37 16.62 -8.49
CA GLU A 49 26.53 17.09 -9.26
C GLU A 49 26.60 18.62 -9.35
N LEU A 50 25.47 19.30 -9.57
CA LEU A 50 25.39 20.77 -9.59
C LEU A 50 25.77 21.35 -8.22
N ARG A 51 25.18 20.85 -7.13
CA ARG A 51 25.51 21.29 -5.76
C ARG A 51 26.97 21.00 -5.39
N ARG A 52 27.51 19.85 -5.83
CA ARG A 52 28.95 19.52 -5.70
C ARG A 52 29.84 20.49 -6.48
N THR A 53 29.46 20.84 -7.70
CA THR A 53 30.19 21.77 -8.58
C THR A 53 30.24 23.16 -7.97
N ILE A 54 29.10 23.71 -7.54
CA ILE A 54 29.02 25.01 -6.86
C ILE A 54 29.91 25.00 -5.60
N ARG A 55 29.78 23.98 -4.74
CA ARG A 55 30.54 23.87 -3.48
C ARG A 55 32.05 23.74 -3.65
N LEU A 56 32.51 22.88 -4.57
CA LEU A 56 33.94 22.65 -4.79
C LEU A 56 34.60 23.80 -5.55
N THR A 57 33.87 24.42 -6.46
CA THR A 57 34.41 25.46 -7.34
C THR A 57 34.40 26.83 -6.65
N GLY A 58 33.34 27.17 -5.90
CA GLY A 58 33.31 28.38 -5.07
C GLY A 58 34.44 28.43 -4.03
N ARG A 59 34.81 27.27 -3.46
CA ARG A 59 35.98 27.14 -2.57
C ARG A 59 37.32 27.45 -3.25
N LYS A 60 37.47 27.20 -4.55
CA LYS A 60 38.70 27.53 -5.29
C LYS A 60 38.84 29.03 -5.52
N VAL A 61 37.74 29.72 -5.82
CA VAL A 61 37.72 31.19 -6.02
C VAL A 61 37.95 31.95 -4.71
N ALA A 62 37.52 31.39 -3.58
CA ALA A 62 37.71 31.99 -2.25
C ALA A 62 39.17 32.12 -1.78
N HIS A 63 40.14 31.48 -2.46
CA HIS A 63 41.57 31.63 -2.15
C HIS A 63 42.19 32.91 -2.73
N ASN A 64 41.53 34.06 -2.48
CA ASN A 64 42.03 35.38 -2.84
C ASN A 64 43.16 35.81 -1.87
N ARG A 65 44.34 35.21 -2.04
CA ARG A 65 45.54 35.47 -1.23
C ARG A 65 46.21 36.75 -1.72
N ALA A 66 46.25 37.79 -0.88
CA ALA A 66 46.78 39.10 -1.25
C ALA A 66 48.18 38.99 -1.90
N PRO A 67 48.40 39.62 -3.08
CA PRO A 67 49.66 39.51 -3.81
C PRO A 67 50.79 40.20 -3.04
N ARG A 68 51.99 39.59 -3.08
CA ARG A 68 53.14 40.00 -2.27
C ARG A 68 54.37 40.42 -3.10
N ASP A 69 54.24 40.52 -4.42
CA ASP A 69 55.36 40.72 -5.35
C ASP A 69 54.91 41.50 -6.62
N PRO A 70 55.56 42.62 -7.01
CA PRO A 70 55.14 43.43 -8.17
C PRO A 70 55.41 42.80 -9.55
N ALA A 71 56.18 41.72 -9.64
CA ALA A 71 56.72 41.23 -10.92
C ALA A 71 55.74 40.44 -11.83
N LYS A 72 54.41 40.49 -11.60
CA LYS A 72 53.46 39.47 -12.10
C LYS A 72 52.50 39.83 -13.24
N MET A 73 52.69 40.96 -13.93
CA MET A 73 51.83 41.43 -15.05
C MET A 73 51.46 40.37 -16.12
N ALA A 74 52.35 39.42 -16.42
CA ALA A 74 52.09 38.35 -17.40
C ALA A 74 51.22 37.19 -16.87
N TYR A 75 51.04 37.08 -15.55
CA TYR A 75 50.25 36.01 -14.91
C TYR A 75 48.77 36.39 -14.79
N ASP A 76 48.47 37.68 -14.54
CA ASP A 76 47.10 38.17 -14.33
C ASP A 76 46.20 37.98 -15.57
N PHE A 77 46.75 38.12 -16.78
CA PHE A 77 45.99 37.95 -18.02
C PHE A 77 45.57 36.49 -18.31
N LYS A 78 46.24 35.51 -17.70
CA LYS A 78 45.82 34.09 -17.73
C LYS A 78 44.99 33.72 -16.50
N GLY A 79 45.33 34.24 -15.32
CA GLY A 79 44.54 34.06 -14.09
C GLY A 79 43.10 34.54 -14.24
N GLY A 80 42.91 35.83 -14.57
CA GLY A 80 41.57 36.42 -14.70
C GLY A 80 40.67 35.76 -15.76
N ARG A 81 41.25 35.14 -16.80
CA ARG A 81 40.51 34.33 -17.77
C ARG A 81 40.02 33.01 -17.19
N VAL A 82 40.84 32.34 -16.37
CA VAL A 82 40.42 31.13 -15.64
C VAL A 82 39.35 31.50 -14.62
N ASP A 83 39.52 32.57 -13.85
CA ASP A 83 38.55 33.01 -12.85
C ASP A 83 37.21 33.41 -13.48
N THR A 84 37.25 34.08 -14.65
CA THR A 84 36.04 34.42 -15.43
C THR A 84 35.31 33.17 -15.96
N ALA A 85 36.06 32.18 -16.47
CA ALA A 85 35.48 30.91 -16.92
C ALA A 85 34.88 30.12 -15.75
N VAL A 86 35.57 30.12 -14.61
CA VAL A 86 35.11 29.50 -13.37
C VAL A 86 33.82 30.15 -12.85
N ALA A 87 33.75 31.48 -12.79
CA ALA A 87 32.55 32.21 -12.36
C ALA A 87 31.36 31.95 -13.29
N ARG A 88 31.58 31.91 -14.62
CA ARG A 88 30.54 31.53 -15.60
C ARG A 88 30.03 30.10 -15.38
N ASN A 89 30.92 29.15 -15.08
CA ASN A 89 30.52 27.77 -14.80
C ASN A 89 29.71 27.65 -13.51
N ILE A 90 30.05 28.41 -12.46
CA ILE A 90 29.25 28.47 -11.23
C ILE A 90 27.85 29.04 -11.53
N HIS A 91 27.75 30.20 -12.18
CA HIS A 91 26.46 30.80 -12.52
C HIS A 91 25.61 29.93 -13.45
N ALA A 92 26.22 29.21 -14.41
CA ALA A 92 25.51 28.24 -15.24
C ALA A 92 24.95 27.08 -14.41
N ALA A 93 25.70 26.57 -13.43
CA ALA A 93 25.24 25.53 -12.52
C ALA A 93 24.12 26.03 -11.57
N GLU A 94 24.24 27.25 -11.04
CA GLU A 94 23.20 27.89 -10.20
C GLU A 94 21.91 28.14 -10.98
N GLU A 95 22.01 28.57 -12.24
CA GLU A 95 20.88 28.79 -13.13
C GLU A 95 20.21 27.47 -13.54
N ARG A 96 20.99 26.42 -13.82
CA ARG A 96 20.46 25.07 -14.09
C ARG A 96 19.75 24.50 -12.85
N LEU A 97 20.34 24.65 -11.67
CA LEU A 97 19.74 24.22 -10.41
C LEU A 97 18.43 24.96 -10.15
N ARG A 98 18.38 26.29 -10.31
CA ARG A 98 17.14 27.08 -10.15
C ARG A 98 16.02 26.67 -11.11
N ARG A 99 16.33 26.22 -12.34
CA ARG A 99 15.31 25.68 -13.25
C ARG A 99 14.76 24.34 -12.80
N ILE A 100 15.63 23.45 -12.30
CA ILE A 100 15.22 22.15 -11.75
C ILE A 100 14.40 22.35 -10.46
N GLU A 101 14.78 23.29 -9.60
CA GLU A 101 14.05 23.61 -8.36
C GLU A 101 12.72 24.34 -8.63
N ALA A 102 12.49 24.87 -9.83
CA ALA A 102 11.23 25.49 -10.24
C ALA A 102 10.20 24.50 -10.80
N ASP A 103 10.66 23.39 -11.40
CA ASP A 103 9.82 22.30 -11.92
C ASP A 103 10.52 20.95 -11.68
N PRO A 104 10.54 20.47 -10.41
CA PRO A 104 11.20 19.22 -10.07
C PRO A 104 10.38 18.03 -10.55
N VAL A 105 11.06 17.00 -11.06
CA VAL A 105 10.41 15.70 -11.31
C VAL A 105 9.96 15.20 -9.93
N SER A 106 8.65 15.05 -9.78
CA SER A 106 8.08 14.61 -8.50
C SER A 106 8.55 13.19 -8.18
N ARG A 107 8.73 12.89 -6.88
CA ARG A 107 9.12 11.54 -6.45
C ARG A 107 7.97 10.58 -6.77
N PRO A 108 8.21 9.45 -7.47
CA PRO A 108 7.17 8.45 -7.65
C PRO A 108 6.69 7.93 -6.29
N PRO A 109 5.40 7.59 -6.15
CA PRO A 109 4.88 7.01 -4.91
C PRO A 109 5.61 5.70 -4.61
N SER A 110 5.82 5.44 -3.33
CA SER A 110 6.47 4.20 -2.89
C SER A 110 5.53 3.01 -3.13
N ALA A 111 6.09 1.84 -3.44
CA ALA A 111 5.32 0.61 -3.41
C ALA A 111 4.68 0.45 -2.01
N LEU A 112 3.40 0.09 -1.97
CA LEU A 112 2.74 -0.16 -0.70
C LEU A 112 3.42 -1.38 -0.05
N ARG A 113 3.80 -1.23 1.22
CA ARG A 113 4.44 -2.28 2.01
C ARG A 113 3.85 -2.29 3.39
N ILE A 114 3.22 -3.41 3.74
CA ILE A 114 2.76 -3.66 5.09
C ILE A 114 3.96 -4.26 5.83
N LEU A 115 4.41 -3.61 6.90
CA LEU A 115 5.51 -4.10 7.74
C LEU A 115 4.89 -4.66 9.02
N PRO A 116 5.22 -5.90 9.44
CA PRO A 116 4.76 -6.41 10.72
C PRO A 116 5.55 -5.78 11.87
N SER A 117 4.89 -5.55 13.00
CA SER A 117 5.48 -5.03 14.25
C SER A 117 6.35 -6.03 15.02
N PHE A 118 6.64 -7.21 14.46
CA PHE A 118 7.41 -8.29 15.10
C PHE A 118 8.27 -9.05 14.09
N ASP A 119 9.31 -9.73 14.56
CA ASP A 119 10.08 -10.65 13.72
C ASP A 119 9.31 -11.96 13.49
N VAL A 120 8.72 -12.06 12.30
CA VAL A 120 8.01 -13.26 11.83
C VAL A 120 8.90 -14.51 11.88
N ALA A 121 10.22 -14.37 11.76
CA ALA A 121 11.15 -15.51 11.80
C ALA A 121 11.25 -16.14 13.19
N GLU A 122 11.17 -15.36 14.27
CA GLU A 122 11.17 -15.88 15.65
C GLU A 122 9.84 -16.59 15.98
N ALA A 123 8.73 -16.14 15.38
CA ALA A 123 7.40 -16.69 15.62
C ALA A 123 7.06 -17.95 14.79
N ARG A 124 8.01 -18.55 14.06
CA ARG A 124 7.77 -19.58 13.02
C ARG A 124 7.09 -20.89 13.46
N SER A 125 6.81 -21.07 14.75
CA SER A 125 6.03 -22.19 15.29
C SER A 125 4.99 -21.74 16.33
N ALA A 126 4.64 -20.45 16.35
CA ALA A 126 3.64 -19.91 17.26
C ALA A 126 2.22 -20.06 16.66
N GLU A 127 1.29 -20.53 17.50
CA GLU A 127 -0.14 -20.36 17.29
C GLU A 127 -0.46 -18.87 17.50
N ILE A 128 -0.86 -18.17 16.44
CA ILE A 128 -1.07 -16.71 16.49
C ILE A 128 -2.53 -16.39 16.83
N ILE A 129 -3.46 -17.13 16.22
CA ILE A 129 -4.89 -17.11 16.51
C ILE A 129 -5.34 -18.56 16.73
N SER A 130 -6.07 -18.81 17.81
CA SER A 130 -6.77 -20.07 18.07
C SER A 130 -8.25 -19.77 18.28
N VAL A 131 -9.11 -20.53 17.59
CA VAL A 131 -10.57 -20.44 17.68
C VAL A 131 -11.07 -21.81 18.11
N ALA A 132 -11.87 -21.86 19.18
CA ALA A 132 -12.35 -23.11 19.76
C ALA A 132 -13.86 -23.07 20.02
N ASN A 133 -14.57 -24.07 19.50
CA ASN A 133 -16.01 -24.30 19.67
C ASN A 133 -16.88 -23.07 19.40
N LEU A 134 -16.49 -22.29 18.38
CA LEU A 134 -17.09 -21.01 18.07
C LEU A 134 -18.45 -21.18 17.40
N THR A 135 -19.49 -20.69 18.09
CA THR A 135 -20.85 -20.63 17.57
C THR A 135 -21.38 -19.21 17.66
N GLN A 136 -22.04 -18.76 16.58
CA GLN A 136 -22.70 -17.46 16.52
C GLN A 136 -24.10 -17.62 15.92
N SER A 137 -25.10 -17.10 16.63
CA SER A 137 -26.49 -17.09 16.18
C SER A 137 -27.09 -15.68 16.22
N TRP A 138 -28.08 -15.44 15.36
CA TRP A 138 -28.90 -14.22 15.36
C TRP A 138 -30.37 -14.62 15.44
N ASP A 139 -31.10 -14.13 16.44
CA ASP A 139 -32.52 -14.42 16.68
C ASP A 139 -32.93 -15.92 16.68
N GLY A 140 -31.95 -16.81 16.88
CA GLY A 140 -32.10 -18.26 16.88
C GLY A 140 -31.48 -18.98 15.67
N ASP A 141 -31.26 -18.27 14.57
CA ASP A 141 -30.63 -18.80 13.36
C ASP A 141 -29.10 -18.88 13.55
N VAL A 142 -28.53 -20.07 13.39
CA VAL A 142 -27.09 -20.33 13.54
C VAL A 142 -26.35 -19.91 12.25
N VAL A 143 -25.39 -19.01 12.39
CA VAL A 143 -24.53 -18.51 11.29
C VAL A 143 -23.14 -19.13 11.32
N LEU A 144 -22.61 -19.44 12.51
CA LEU A 144 -21.39 -20.21 12.71
C LEU A 144 -21.71 -21.35 13.70
N ASP A 145 -21.28 -22.57 13.39
CA ASP A 145 -21.63 -23.80 14.13
C ASP A 145 -20.35 -24.60 14.48
N ASP A 146 -19.96 -24.60 15.76
CA ASP A 146 -18.81 -25.34 16.32
C ASP A 146 -17.48 -25.15 15.56
N VAL A 147 -17.24 -23.94 15.08
CA VAL A 147 -16.04 -23.62 14.29
C VAL A 147 -14.80 -23.67 15.17
N SER A 148 -13.83 -24.51 14.82
CA SER A 148 -12.57 -24.65 15.56
C SER A 148 -11.37 -24.74 14.59
N PHE A 149 -10.37 -23.89 14.77
CA PHE A 149 -9.15 -23.87 13.97
C PHE A 149 -8.01 -23.10 14.64
N VAL A 150 -6.79 -23.26 14.14
CA VAL A 150 -5.61 -22.48 14.52
C VAL A 150 -5.01 -21.83 13.27
N ILE A 151 -4.53 -20.59 13.40
CA ILE A 151 -3.75 -19.88 12.38
C ILE A 151 -2.33 -19.69 12.92
N GLY A 152 -1.37 -20.30 12.23
CA GLY A 152 0.06 -20.21 12.55
C GLY A 152 0.75 -18.97 11.96
N SER A 153 1.99 -18.72 12.39
CA SER A 153 2.84 -17.68 11.80
C SER A 153 3.07 -17.91 10.29
N GLY A 154 2.90 -16.86 9.49
CA GLY A 154 3.03 -16.89 8.03
C GLY A 154 1.94 -17.66 7.29
N GLU A 155 0.89 -18.15 7.97
CA GLU A 155 -0.22 -18.82 7.29
C GLU A 155 -1.10 -17.83 6.52
N ARG A 156 -1.38 -18.16 5.27
CA ARG A 156 -2.15 -17.34 4.35
C ARG A 156 -3.40 -18.13 3.95
N ILE A 157 -4.57 -17.58 4.25
CA ILE A 157 -5.86 -18.24 4.13
C ILE A 157 -6.82 -17.29 3.41
N VAL A 158 -7.50 -17.79 2.38
CA VAL A 158 -8.64 -17.11 1.76
C VAL A 158 -9.93 -17.86 2.10
N LEU A 159 -10.89 -17.14 2.68
CA LEU A 159 -12.18 -17.63 3.12
C LEU A 159 -13.25 -17.28 2.08
N VAL A 160 -13.76 -18.31 1.40
CA VAL A 160 -14.85 -18.21 0.42
C VAL A 160 -16.15 -18.75 1.00
N GLY A 161 -17.26 -18.53 0.32
CA GLY A 161 -18.59 -18.99 0.75
C GLY A 161 -19.68 -18.02 0.27
N PRO A 162 -20.95 -18.45 0.24
CA PRO A 162 -22.05 -17.63 -0.27
C PRO A 162 -22.26 -16.33 0.52
N ASN A 163 -23.03 -15.41 -0.05
CA ASN A 163 -23.45 -14.20 0.64
C ASN A 163 -24.35 -14.58 1.82
N GLY A 164 -24.09 -13.98 2.99
CA GLY A 164 -24.75 -14.35 4.25
C GLY A 164 -24.14 -15.55 4.99
N ALA A 165 -23.12 -16.24 4.45
CA ALA A 165 -22.52 -17.41 5.10
C ALA A 165 -21.80 -17.16 6.44
N GLY A 166 -21.64 -15.90 6.88
CA GLY A 166 -20.97 -15.55 8.13
C GLY A 166 -19.49 -15.15 8.01
N LYS A 167 -18.95 -14.94 6.79
CA LYS A 167 -17.52 -14.60 6.58
C LYS A 167 -17.09 -13.36 7.39
N SER A 168 -17.78 -12.24 7.17
CA SER A 168 -17.60 -10.98 7.89
C SER A 168 -17.89 -11.09 9.39
N THR A 169 -18.81 -11.98 9.78
CA THR A 169 -19.13 -12.27 11.19
C THR A 169 -17.94 -12.95 11.88
N LEU A 170 -17.36 -13.97 11.26
CA LEU A 170 -16.16 -14.65 11.75
C LEU A 170 -14.97 -13.68 11.87
N LEU A 171 -14.71 -12.89 10.82
CA LEU A 171 -13.64 -11.89 10.85
C LEU A 171 -13.83 -10.86 11.98
N ASN A 172 -15.05 -10.33 12.17
CA ASN A 172 -15.34 -9.39 13.25
C ASN A 172 -15.18 -10.02 14.65
N ILE A 173 -15.51 -11.30 14.82
CA ILE A 173 -15.29 -12.02 16.08
C ILE A 173 -13.79 -12.17 16.35
N ILE A 174 -13.01 -12.59 15.34
CA ILE A 174 -11.54 -12.72 15.48
C ILE A 174 -10.89 -11.38 15.80
N ALA A 175 -11.39 -10.29 15.20
CA ALA A 175 -10.95 -8.92 15.47
C ALA A 175 -11.38 -8.37 16.85
N GLY A 176 -12.12 -9.14 17.65
CA GLY A 176 -12.64 -8.70 18.96
C GLY A 176 -13.73 -7.63 18.88
N ARG A 177 -14.33 -7.42 17.70
CA ARG A 177 -15.37 -6.41 17.43
C ARG A 177 -16.78 -6.92 17.70
N LEU A 178 -16.97 -8.23 17.64
CA LEU A 178 -18.20 -8.94 17.97
C LEU A 178 -17.89 -10.01 19.01
N GLN A 179 -18.66 -10.07 20.09
CA GLN A 179 -18.60 -11.20 21.03
C GLN A 179 -19.42 -12.37 20.44
N PRO A 180 -18.87 -13.60 20.46
CA PRO A 180 -19.61 -14.77 20.00
C PRO A 180 -20.71 -15.19 20.98
N THR A 181 -21.62 -16.03 20.50
CA THR A 181 -22.68 -16.62 21.34
C THR A 181 -22.11 -17.67 22.28
N THR A 182 -21.23 -18.55 21.76
CA THR A 182 -20.39 -19.47 22.56
C THR A 182 -19.04 -19.70 21.89
N GLY A 183 -18.10 -20.26 22.65
CA GLY A 183 -16.74 -20.53 22.19
C GLY A 183 -15.80 -19.35 22.42
N ASP A 184 -14.51 -19.60 22.19
CA ASP A 184 -13.42 -18.70 22.56
C ASP A 184 -12.53 -18.38 21.35
N VAL A 185 -12.08 -17.13 21.27
CA VAL A 185 -10.98 -16.70 20.40
C VAL A 185 -9.81 -16.29 21.26
N HIS A 186 -8.66 -16.93 21.06
CA HIS A 186 -7.39 -16.54 21.64
C HIS A 186 -6.49 -15.93 20.57
N VAL A 187 -5.96 -14.73 20.84
CA VAL A 187 -4.92 -14.08 20.05
C VAL A 187 -3.65 -14.03 20.91
N ALA A 188 -2.52 -14.43 20.35
CA ALA A 188 -1.26 -14.47 21.08
C ALA A 188 -0.86 -13.09 21.64
N ARG A 189 -0.23 -13.06 22.81
CA ARG A 189 0.09 -11.82 23.53
C ARG A 189 1.05 -10.94 22.71
N GLY A 190 0.72 -9.65 22.61
CA GLY A 190 1.53 -8.67 21.87
C GLY A 190 1.26 -8.63 20.36
N ILE A 191 0.37 -9.48 19.84
CA ILE A 191 -0.05 -9.46 18.44
C ILE A 191 -1.13 -8.39 18.24
N HIS A 192 -0.85 -7.43 17.37
CA HIS A 192 -1.81 -6.43 16.92
C HIS A 192 -2.47 -6.89 15.61
N LEU A 193 -3.80 -7.06 15.61
CA LEU A 193 -4.58 -7.42 14.43
C LEU A 193 -4.90 -6.16 13.60
N GLY A 194 -4.47 -6.13 12.34
CA GLY A 194 -4.89 -5.15 11.36
C GLY A 194 -6.15 -5.63 10.66
N TYR A 195 -7.18 -4.79 10.57
CA TYR A 195 -8.48 -5.18 10.05
C TYR A 195 -8.98 -4.21 8.97
N LEU A 196 -9.14 -4.73 7.75
CA LEU A 196 -9.68 -4.01 6.60
C LEU A 196 -11.16 -4.39 6.44
N ASP A 197 -12.06 -3.50 6.85
CA ASP A 197 -13.50 -3.77 7.04
C ASP A 197 -14.32 -3.73 5.75
N GLN A 198 -15.31 -4.61 5.55
CA GLN A 198 -16.18 -4.55 4.38
C GLN A 198 -16.91 -3.21 4.29
N SER A 199 -17.35 -2.64 5.43
CA SER A 199 -17.83 -1.27 5.41
C SER A 199 -16.63 -0.32 5.32
N ALA A 200 -16.68 0.61 4.36
CA ALA A 200 -15.68 1.68 4.26
C ALA A 200 -15.89 2.76 5.35
N ASP A 201 -16.22 2.34 6.56
CA ASP A 201 -16.40 3.19 7.74
C ASP A 201 -15.07 3.44 8.41
N ILE A 202 -14.95 4.65 8.96
CA ILE A 202 -13.74 5.12 9.61
C ILE A 202 -14.14 5.58 11.02
N PRO A 203 -13.65 4.90 12.08
CA PRO A 203 -13.98 5.26 13.45
C PRO A 203 -13.65 6.73 13.72
N GLY A 204 -14.60 7.48 14.28
CA GLY A 204 -14.41 8.91 14.54
C GLY A 204 -14.44 9.78 13.27
N GLN A 205 -15.53 9.70 12.49
CA GLN A 205 -15.77 10.46 11.24
C GLN A 205 -15.67 12.01 11.36
N SER A 206 -15.35 12.55 12.54
CA SER A 206 -15.18 13.96 12.84
C SER A 206 -13.73 14.40 12.60
N GLY A 207 -13.45 14.98 11.45
CA GLY A 207 -12.14 15.56 11.14
C GLY A 207 -11.80 15.55 9.65
N THR A 208 -10.57 15.93 9.35
CA THR A 208 -9.98 15.84 8.02
C THR A 208 -9.42 14.44 7.72
N VAL A 209 -9.08 14.15 6.46
CA VAL A 209 -8.33 12.94 6.06
C VAL A 209 -7.08 12.76 6.93
N LEU A 210 -6.31 13.83 7.17
CA LEU A 210 -5.11 13.77 8.00
C LEU A 210 -5.41 13.47 9.47
N ASP A 211 -6.51 14.00 10.02
CA ASP A 211 -6.94 13.73 11.41
C ASP A 211 -7.30 12.25 11.61
N ALA A 212 -8.11 11.70 10.71
CA ALA A 212 -8.54 10.31 10.79
C ALA A 212 -7.44 9.30 10.45
N TYR A 213 -6.47 9.68 9.61
CA TYR A 213 -5.24 8.91 9.39
C TYR A 213 -4.42 8.80 10.68
N ARG A 214 -4.03 9.93 11.28
CA ARG A 214 -3.12 9.94 12.45
C ARG A 214 -3.74 9.41 13.75
N GLN A 215 -5.06 9.22 13.80
CA GLN A 215 -5.80 8.84 15.00
C GLN A 215 -5.39 7.46 15.53
N GLY A 216 -4.65 7.46 16.65
CA GLY A 216 -4.14 6.26 17.32
C GLY A 216 -2.73 5.83 16.91
N LEU A 217 -2.14 6.45 15.88
CA LEU A 217 -0.84 6.05 15.32
C LEU A 217 0.38 6.69 16.02
N GLY A 218 0.17 7.70 16.85
CA GLY A 218 1.27 8.52 17.42
C GLY A 218 2.01 9.39 16.40
N LEU A 219 1.61 9.37 15.12
CA LEU A 219 2.17 10.20 14.06
C LEU A 219 1.68 11.65 14.16
N HIS A 220 2.59 12.62 14.05
CA HIS A 220 2.32 14.03 14.29
C HIS A 220 2.99 14.94 13.26
N GLY A 221 2.43 16.13 13.06
CA GLY A 221 3.02 17.18 12.22
C GLY A 221 3.32 16.72 10.79
N GLN A 222 4.55 16.99 10.34
CA GLN A 222 5.00 16.72 8.97
C GLN A 222 5.17 15.22 8.69
N ASP A 223 5.54 14.41 9.70
CA ASP A 223 5.82 12.98 9.49
C ASP A 223 4.58 12.23 8.97
N ALA A 224 3.40 12.54 9.53
CA ALA A 224 2.11 11.99 9.09
C ALA A 224 1.74 12.43 7.67
N ILE A 225 2.04 13.68 7.30
CA ILE A 225 1.81 14.21 5.95
C ILE A 225 2.71 13.47 4.96
N ASP A 226 4.01 13.43 5.24
CA ASP A 226 4.97 12.82 4.33
C ASP A 226 4.71 11.32 4.17
N GLU A 227 4.27 10.61 5.21
CA GLU A 227 3.92 9.19 5.13
C GLU A 227 2.69 8.93 4.25
N LEU A 228 1.60 9.64 4.50
CA LEU A 228 0.36 9.49 3.74
C LEU A 228 0.55 9.84 2.25
N ILE A 229 1.38 10.84 1.96
CA ILE A 229 1.76 11.21 0.59
C ILE A 229 2.73 10.19 -0.02
N ARG A 230 3.67 9.60 0.75
CA ARG A 230 4.58 8.54 0.28
C ARG A 230 3.83 7.31 -0.24
N TYR A 231 2.69 6.94 0.35
CA TYR A 231 1.83 5.86 -0.13
C TYR A 231 1.17 6.15 -1.49
N GLY A 232 1.08 7.42 -1.90
CA GLY A 232 0.43 7.80 -3.17
C GLY A 232 -1.08 7.60 -3.20
N LEU A 233 -1.72 7.38 -2.04
CA LEU A 233 -3.16 7.12 -1.91
C LEU A 233 -3.99 8.41 -1.88
N PHE A 234 -3.37 9.54 -1.52
CA PHE A 234 -3.97 10.88 -1.44
C PHE A 234 -3.00 11.94 -1.98
N THR A 235 -3.53 13.11 -2.35
CA THR A 235 -2.71 14.30 -2.63
C THR A 235 -2.63 15.22 -1.40
N ILE A 236 -1.83 16.30 -1.46
CA ILE A 236 -1.71 17.28 -0.36
C ILE A 236 -3.04 18.01 -0.15
N GLU A 237 -3.75 18.29 -1.25
CA GLU A 237 -5.06 18.94 -1.29
C GLU A 237 -6.14 18.06 -0.63
N ASP A 238 -6.03 16.74 -0.74
CA ASP A 238 -6.96 15.82 -0.09
C ASP A 238 -6.86 15.85 1.44
N LEU A 239 -5.68 16.13 1.99
CA LEU A 239 -5.41 15.96 3.43
C LEU A 239 -6.31 16.82 4.33
N ALA A 240 -6.73 17.99 3.84
CA ALA A 240 -7.63 18.91 4.54
C ALA A 240 -9.13 18.63 4.30
N ARG A 241 -9.49 17.67 3.43
CA ARG A 241 -10.89 17.35 3.13
C ARG A 241 -11.55 16.66 4.34
N PRO A 242 -12.80 17.00 4.70
CA PRO A 242 -13.55 16.27 5.71
C PRO A 242 -13.77 14.81 5.34
N VAL A 243 -13.66 13.89 6.30
CA VAL A 243 -13.91 12.45 6.07
C VAL A 243 -15.36 12.19 5.62
N SER A 244 -16.31 13.01 6.07
CA SER A 244 -17.73 12.91 5.73
C SER A 244 -18.06 13.15 4.26
N VAL A 245 -17.18 13.80 3.47
CA VAL A 245 -17.39 14.06 2.03
C VAL A 245 -16.60 13.11 1.13
N LEU A 246 -15.91 12.12 1.69
CA LEU A 246 -15.17 11.12 0.94
C LEU A 246 -16.11 10.08 0.31
N SER A 247 -15.82 9.70 -0.93
CA SER A 247 -16.47 8.55 -1.58
C SER A 247 -16.10 7.24 -0.87
N ALA A 248 -16.86 6.16 -1.11
CA ALA A 248 -16.55 4.84 -0.55
C ALA A 248 -15.11 4.39 -0.88
N GLY A 249 -14.65 4.60 -2.12
CA GLY A 249 -13.28 4.28 -2.52
C GLY A 249 -12.22 5.18 -1.86
N GLN A 250 -12.49 6.47 -1.67
CA GLN A 250 -11.59 7.33 -0.90
C GLN A 250 -11.51 6.90 0.58
N ARG A 251 -12.65 6.50 1.20
CA ARG A 251 -12.61 5.95 2.55
C ARG A 251 -11.85 4.61 2.60
N ARG A 252 -11.98 3.77 1.59
CA ARG A 252 -11.19 2.53 1.43
C ARG A 252 -9.69 2.80 1.36
N LYS A 253 -9.26 3.81 0.59
CA LYS A 253 -7.86 4.26 0.56
C LYS A 253 -7.35 4.72 1.93
N LEU A 254 -8.19 5.41 2.72
CA LEU A 254 -7.82 5.85 4.08
C LEU A 254 -7.74 4.67 5.07
N GLN A 255 -8.62 3.67 4.96
CA GLN A 255 -8.47 2.42 5.71
C GLN A 255 -7.15 1.69 5.37
N ILE A 256 -6.79 1.59 4.08
CA ILE A 256 -5.53 0.96 3.65
C ILE A 256 -4.32 1.76 4.15
N ALA A 257 -4.34 3.10 4.04
CA ALA A 257 -3.27 3.96 4.55
C ALA A 257 -3.05 3.77 6.05
N ARG A 258 -4.13 3.66 6.83
CA ARG A 258 -4.05 3.33 8.26
C ARG A 258 -3.48 1.94 8.50
N LEU A 259 -4.00 0.92 7.82
CA LEU A 259 -3.53 -0.47 7.95
C LEU A 259 -2.02 -0.61 7.69
N LEU A 260 -1.49 0.14 6.73
CA LEU A 260 -0.04 0.20 6.45
C LEU A 260 0.75 0.82 7.62
N ALA A 261 0.24 1.91 8.20
CA ALA A 261 0.90 2.65 9.27
C ALA A 261 0.76 2.01 10.66
N GLU A 262 -0.33 1.25 10.90
CA GLU A 262 -0.57 0.47 12.13
C GLU A 262 0.42 -0.71 12.30
N GLN A 263 1.17 -1.05 11.24
CA GLN A 263 2.16 -2.13 11.21
C GLN A 263 1.67 -3.44 11.86
N PRO A 264 0.51 -3.96 11.42
CA PRO A 264 -0.15 -5.07 12.08
C PRO A 264 0.64 -6.37 11.98
N ALA A 265 0.53 -7.18 13.02
CA ALA A 265 1.15 -8.49 13.11
C ALA A 265 0.35 -9.60 12.40
N VAL A 266 -0.94 -9.38 12.16
CA VAL A 266 -1.82 -10.25 11.35
C VAL A 266 -2.74 -9.36 10.52
N LEU A 267 -3.04 -9.78 9.29
CA LEU A 267 -4.03 -9.13 8.44
C LEU A 267 -5.34 -9.91 8.39
N LEU A 268 -6.42 -9.24 8.79
CA LEU A 268 -7.80 -9.66 8.59
C LEU A 268 -8.40 -8.77 7.51
N LEU A 269 -8.81 -9.34 6.38
CA LEU A 269 -9.25 -8.58 5.21
C LEU A 269 -10.65 -9.00 4.81
N ASP A 270 -11.62 -8.10 4.88
CA ASP A 270 -13.00 -8.37 4.47
C ASP A 270 -13.30 -7.64 3.15
N GLU A 271 -13.55 -8.43 2.10
CA GLU A 271 -13.70 -8.00 0.71
C GLU A 271 -12.64 -6.98 0.25
N PRO A 272 -11.33 -7.33 0.30
CA PRO A 272 -10.22 -6.38 0.12
C PRO A 272 -10.27 -5.59 -1.20
N THR A 273 -10.77 -6.20 -2.28
CA THR A 273 -10.78 -5.60 -3.63
C THR A 273 -11.92 -4.61 -3.86
N ASN A 274 -12.97 -4.66 -3.03
CA ASN A 274 -14.15 -3.82 -3.21
C ASN A 274 -13.86 -2.32 -3.05
N HIS A 275 -14.52 -1.53 -3.90
CA HIS A 275 -14.41 -0.07 -3.96
C HIS A 275 -13.01 0.49 -4.26
N LEU A 276 -12.07 -0.32 -4.75
CA LEU A 276 -10.75 0.15 -5.19
C LEU A 276 -10.70 0.51 -6.66
N SER A 277 -9.95 1.57 -6.98
CA SER A 277 -9.46 1.78 -8.35
C SER A 277 -8.30 0.82 -8.64
N PHE A 278 -8.16 0.46 -9.92
CA PHE A 278 -7.24 -0.59 -10.39
C PHE A 278 -5.80 -0.40 -9.90
N ASP A 279 -5.29 0.83 -9.97
CA ASP A 279 -3.94 1.19 -9.51
C ASP A 279 -3.73 0.90 -8.02
N VAL A 280 -4.75 1.14 -7.17
CA VAL A 280 -4.67 0.85 -5.73
C VAL A 280 -4.86 -0.64 -5.45
N LEU A 281 -5.73 -1.33 -6.20
CA LEU A 281 -5.88 -2.78 -6.11
C LEU A 281 -4.55 -3.50 -6.38
N THR A 282 -3.92 -3.22 -7.52
CA THR A 282 -2.63 -3.81 -7.91
C THR A 282 -1.55 -3.58 -6.83
N LYS A 283 -1.47 -2.35 -6.30
CA LYS A 283 -0.54 -1.99 -5.22
C LYS A 283 -0.84 -2.73 -3.91
N LEU A 284 -2.10 -2.90 -3.55
CA LEU A 284 -2.51 -3.65 -2.37
C LEU A 284 -2.12 -5.12 -2.52
N GLU A 285 -2.35 -5.75 -3.66
CA GLU A 285 -2.02 -7.16 -3.88
C GLU A 285 -0.52 -7.41 -3.85
N HIS A 286 0.30 -6.53 -4.43
CA HIS A 286 1.75 -6.59 -4.27
C HIS A 286 2.17 -6.48 -2.80
N ALA A 287 1.55 -5.56 -2.04
CA ALA A 287 1.81 -5.41 -0.60
C ALA A 287 1.41 -6.67 0.19
N LEU A 288 0.27 -7.29 -0.15
CA LEU A 288 -0.20 -8.54 0.45
C LEU A 288 0.68 -9.72 0.06
N ALA A 289 1.20 -9.79 -1.18
CA ALA A 289 2.10 -10.84 -1.64
C ALA A 289 3.47 -10.77 -0.95
N GLU A 290 4.01 -9.56 -0.76
CA GLU A 290 5.27 -9.34 -0.01
C GLU A 290 5.10 -9.47 1.51
N TYR A 291 3.88 -9.36 2.07
CA TYR A 291 3.66 -9.42 3.51
C TYR A 291 4.01 -10.79 4.11
N PRO A 292 4.95 -10.86 5.08
CA PRO A 292 5.43 -12.13 5.62
C PRO A 292 4.56 -12.68 6.76
N GLY A 293 3.70 -11.87 7.38
CA GLY A 293 2.84 -12.29 8.50
C GLY A 293 1.59 -13.08 8.05
N PRO A 294 0.78 -13.58 9.00
CA PRO A 294 -0.44 -14.30 8.68
C PRO A 294 -1.49 -13.41 8.02
N ILE A 295 -2.25 -13.98 7.09
CA ILE A 295 -3.36 -13.32 6.40
C ILE A 295 -4.59 -14.22 6.43
N LEU A 296 -5.73 -13.70 6.88
CA LEU A 296 -7.04 -14.29 6.69
C LEU A 296 -7.91 -13.30 5.90
N ALA A 297 -8.18 -13.62 4.64
CA ALA A 297 -8.94 -12.76 3.73
C ALA A 297 -10.29 -13.39 3.36
N ALA A 298 -11.41 -12.74 3.67
CA ALA A 298 -12.71 -13.11 3.10
C ALA A 298 -12.88 -12.44 1.74
N SER A 299 -13.24 -13.22 0.71
CA SER A 299 -13.60 -12.65 -0.59
C SER A 299 -14.52 -13.56 -1.41
N HIS A 300 -15.27 -12.94 -2.33
CA HIS A 300 -15.93 -13.60 -3.45
C HIS A 300 -15.30 -13.26 -4.82
N ASP A 301 -14.28 -12.39 -4.85
CA ASP A 301 -13.58 -11.98 -6.06
C ASP A 301 -12.68 -13.12 -6.56
N ARG A 302 -13.16 -13.85 -7.58
CA ARG A 302 -12.45 -14.98 -8.19
C ARG A 302 -11.04 -14.60 -8.64
N TRP A 303 -10.84 -13.38 -9.15
CA TRP A 303 -9.56 -12.96 -9.72
C TRP A 303 -8.50 -12.74 -8.63
N PHE A 304 -8.90 -12.22 -7.47
CA PHE A 304 -8.09 -12.16 -6.24
C PHE A 304 -7.82 -13.56 -5.67
N ILE A 305 -8.86 -14.39 -5.53
CA ILE A 305 -8.74 -15.73 -4.94
C ILE A 305 -7.81 -16.63 -5.78
N GLU A 306 -7.91 -16.61 -7.11
CA GLU A 306 -7.04 -17.36 -8.03
C GLU A 306 -5.55 -16.95 -7.92
N ARG A 307 -5.27 -15.70 -7.51
CA ARG A 307 -3.90 -15.17 -7.29
C ARG A 307 -3.42 -15.32 -5.84
N PHE A 308 -4.31 -15.65 -4.91
CA PHE A 308 -3.98 -15.67 -3.50
C PHE A 308 -3.05 -16.83 -3.16
N ALA A 309 -1.78 -16.53 -2.92
CA ALA A 309 -0.80 -17.52 -2.47
C ALA A 309 -1.11 -17.95 -1.02
N GLY A 310 -1.84 -19.06 -0.86
CA GLY A 310 -2.29 -19.57 0.44
C GLY A 310 -3.19 -20.81 0.33
N ARG A 311 -3.92 -21.12 1.40
CA ARG A 311 -4.97 -22.16 1.45
C ARG A 311 -6.34 -21.55 1.19
N LEU A 312 -7.26 -22.32 0.60
CA LEU A 312 -8.67 -21.94 0.48
C LEU A 312 -9.49 -22.64 1.58
N TRP A 313 -10.28 -21.85 2.31
CA TRP A 313 -11.27 -22.32 3.27
C TRP A 313 -12.66 -21.94 2.75
N GLU A 314 -13.60 -22.87 2.78
CA GLU A 314 -15.00 -22.62 2.41
C GLU A 314 -15.85 -22.57 3.68
N LEU A 315 -16.54 -21.45 3.92
CA LEU A 315 -17.55 -21.33 4.96
C LEU A 315 -18.91 -21.68 4.37
N ARG A 316 -19.46 -22.81 4.81
CA ARG A 316 -20.70 -23.37 4.30
C ARG A 316 -21.48 -24.06 5.43
N ASP A 317 -22.80 -23.84 5.45
CA ASP A 317 -23.71 -24.47 6.42
C ASP A 317 -23.22 -24.29 7.88
N GLY A 318 -22.69 -23.08 8.18
CA GLY A 318 -22.12 -22.70 9.48
C GLY A 318 -20.70 -23.18 9.78
N ARG A 319 -20.11 -24.03 8.93
CA ARG A 319 -18.85 -24.75 9.19
C ARG A 319 -17.77 -24.42 8.18
N ILE A 320 -16.51 -24.59 8.59
CA ILE A 320 -15.35 -24.41 7.71
C ILE A 320 -14.92 -25.75 7.11
N VAL A 321 -14.89 -25.82 5.78
CA VAL A 321 -14.27 -26.89 5.01
C VAL A 321 -12.91 -26.40 4.51
N VAL A 322 -11.85 -27.10 4.89
CA VAL A 322 -10.47 -26.78 4.46
C VAL A 322 -10.18 -27.50 3.15
N HIS A 323 -9.81 -26.74 2.12
CA HIS A 323 -9.34 -27.28 0.85
C HIS A 323 -7.80 -27.35 0.87
N HIS A 324 -7.24 -28.44 0.33
CA HIS A 324 -5.79 -28.70 0.33
C HIS A 324 -5.11 -28.44 -1.02
N ASP A 325 -5.89 -28.24 -2.08
CA ASP A 325 -5.41 -27.84 -3.40
C ASP A 325 -5.04 -26.35 -3.42
N SER A 326 -4.51 -25.84 -4.54
CA SER A 326 -4.34 -24.39 -4.70
C SER A 326 -5.71 -23.70 -4.72
N PRO A 327 -5.84 -22.43 -4.31
CA PRO A 327 -7.11 -21.71 -4.36
C PRO A 327 -7.75 -21.64 -5.75
N ALA A 328 -6.95 -21.65 -6.82
CA ALA A 328 -7.45 -21.72 -8.20
C ALA A 328 -8.07 -23.09 -8.52
N ASP A 329 -7.39 -24.19 -8.19
CA ASP A 329 -7.88 -25.56 -8.42
C ASP A 329 -9.14 -25.84 -7.57
N ALA A 330 -9.11 -25.42 -6.29
CA ALA A 330 -10.23 -25.55 -5.37
C ALA A 330 -11.46 -24.74 -5.84
N LEU A 331 -11.28 -23.51 -6.35
CA LEU A 331 -12.36 -22.76 -7.01
C LEU A 331 -12.92 -23.47 -8.23
N GLU A 332 -12.06 -24.10 -9.06
CA GLU A 332 -12.52 -24.85 -10.22
C GLU A 332 -13.37 -26.06 -9.79
N HIS A 333 -12.94 -26.80 -8.76
CA HIS A 333 -13.71 -27.89 -8.15
C HIS A 333 -15.06 -27.41 -7.58
N LEU A 334 -15.08 -26.31 -6.82
CA LEU A 334 -16.31 -25.73 -6.28
C LEU A 334 -17.28 -25.30 -7.40
N SER A 335 -16.77 -24.65 -8.45
CA SER A 335 -17.59 -24.22 -9.58
C SER A 335 -18.20 -25.38 -10.38
N LYS A 336 -17.56 -26.56 -10.38
CA LYS A 336 -18.09 -27.80 -10.97
C LYS A 336 -19.09 -28.52 -10.05
N ALA A 337 -19.00 -28.32 -8.73
CA ALA A 337 -19.85 -28.95 -7.73
C ALA A 337 -21.16 -28.18 -7.45
N MET A 338 -21.22 -26.88 -7.75
CA MET A 338 -22.41 -26.05 -7.55
C MET A 338 -23.34 -26.05 -8.77
N PRO A 339 -24.67 -26.16 -8.60
CA PRO A 339 -25.61 -25.91 -9.68
C PRO A 339 -25.58 -24.42 -10.09
N ALA A 340 -25.79 -24.17 -11.39
CA ALA A 340 -25.50 -22.91 -12.09
C ALA A 340 -26.31 -21.65 -11.68
N SER A 341 -26.98 -21.66 -10.53
CA SER A 341 -27.90 -20.60 -10.06
C SER A 341 -27.32 -19.74 -8.92
N SER A 342 -26.00 -19.72 -8.72
CA SER A 342 -25.37 -19.13 -7.52
C SER A 342 -24.07 -18.35 -7.78
N MET A 343 -23.73 -18.04 -9.03
CA MET A 343 -22.45 -17.40 -9.39
C MET A 343 -22.54 -16.26 -10.43
N ASP A 344 -23.73 -15.67 -10.61
CA ASP A 344 -23.97 -14.30 -11.13
C ASP A 344 -24.57 -13.51 -9.94
N VAL A 345 -24.35 -12.22 -9.65
CA VAL A 345 -24.11 -11.01 -10.46
C VAL A 345 -23.12 -10.12 -9.65
N SER A 346 -22.23 -9.29 -10.23
CA SER A 346 -22.23 -8.73 -11.60
C SER A 346 -20.90 -8.81 -12.35
#